data_AF-A0A836TQN4-F1
#
_entry.id   AF-A0A836TQN4-F1
#
_cell.length_a   1.000
_cell.length_b   1.000
_cell.length_c   1.000
_cell.angle_alpha   90.00
_cell.angle_beta   90.00
_cell.angle_gamma   90.00
#
_symmetry.space_group_name_H-M   'P 1'
#
loop_
_entity.id
_entity.type
_entity.pdbx_description
1 polymer ?
#
loop_
_entity_poly.entity_id
_entity_poly.type
_entity_poly.pdbx_seq_one_letter_code
_entity_poly.pdbx_strand_id
1 'polypeptide(L)'
;MDYDGYRTITGYDVADRMFIESPVVVVRVIRSVIENTGDQDKTPGGDRWTDGIREKVPPQLRQQFDELLVEARSVFRIREERGAMADALSTGLTWWAILEAGRRLEKQRKVLKIIRGNEK
;
A
#
# COMPACT_ATOMS: atom_id res chain seq x y z
N MET A 1 -13.53 -12.59 -0.28
CA MET A 1 -13.56 -11.28 0.39
C MET A 1 -12.57 -10.39 -0.33
N ASP A 2 -12.95 -9.15 -0.60
CA ASP A 2 -12.11 -8.14 -1.22
C ASP A 2 -11.39 -7.35 -0.09
N TYR A 3 -10.12 -7.67 0.17
CA TYR A 3 -9.38 -7.14 1.33
C TYR A 3 -8.66 -5.83 1.02
N ASP A 4 -8.54 -5.47 -0.26
CA ASP A 4 -7.73 -4.33 -0.69
C ASP A 4 -8.34 -2.99 -0.23
N GLY A 5 -9.66 -2.94 -0.07
CA GLY A 5 -10.37 -1.77 0.45
C GLY A 5 -9.97 -1.37 1.87
N TYR A 6 -9.47 -2.31 2.67
CA TYR A 6 -9.12 -2.11 4.09
C TYR A 6 -7.66 -1.72 4.31
N ARG A 7 -6.85 -1.58 3.25
CA ARG A 7 -5.47 -1.11 3.43
C ARG A 7 -5.43 0.40 3.59
N THR A 8 -4.58 0.86 4.51
CA THR A 8 -4.22 2.28 4.61
C THR A 8 -3.44 2.74 3.38
N ILE A 9 -3.66 3.97 2.95
CA ILE A 9 -3.04 4.55 1.75
C ILE A 9 -2.23 5.82 2.01
N THR A 10 -2.39 6.44 3.18
CA THR A 10 -1.67 7.67 3.55
C THR A 10 -0.49 7.42 4.50
N GLY A 11 -0.40 6.23 5.09
CA GLY A 11 0.65 5.89 6.05
C GLY A 11 0.40 4.57 6.77
N TYR A 12 0.89 4.49 8.01
CA TYR A 12 0.89 3.29 8.85
C TYR A 12 0.16 3.48 10.18
N ASP A 13 -0.45 4.65 10.42
CA ASP A 13 -1.22 4.93 11.61
C ASP A 13 -2.66 4.42 11.48
N VAL A 14 -3.29 4.06 12.60
CA VAL A 14 -4.70 3.60 12.59
C VAL A 14 -5.69 4.72 12.22
N ALA A 15 -5.29 5.98 12.29
CA ALA A 15 -6.08 7.11 11.82
C ALA A 15 -5.81 7.48 10.35
N ASP A 16 -4.89 6.77 9.68
CA ASP A 16 -4.66 6.97 8.25
C ASP A 16 -5.83 6.47 7.42
N ARG A 17 -6.05 7.15 6.28
CA ARG A 17 -7.18 6.83 5.41
C ARG A 17 -6.97 5.50 4.71
N MET A 18 -8.04 4.72 4.58
CA MET A 18 -8.07 3.51 3.77
C MET A 18 -8.51 3.78 2.33
N PHE A 19 -8.28 2.79 1.45
CA PHE A 19 -8.81 2.80 0.09
C PHE A 19 -10.32 3.00 0.03
N ILE A 20 -11.08 2.27 0.85
CA ILE A 20 -12.55 2.35 0.86
C ILE A 20 -13.08 3.72 1.33
N GLU A 21 -12.29 4.45 2.12
CA GLU A 21 -12.62 5.81 2.58
C GLU A 21 -12.21 6.89 1.58
N SER A 22 -11.44 6.52 0.55
CA SER A 22 -10.84 7.45 -0.42
C SER A 22 -11.15 7.07 -1.89
N PRO A 23 -12.42 6.85 -2.28
CA PRO A 23 -12.76 6.43 -3.64
C PRO A 23 -12.32 7.44 -4.72
N VAL A 24 -12.29 8.73 -4.39
CA VAL A 24 -11.81 9.79 -5.29
C VAL A 24 -10.34 9.59 -5.66
N VAL A 25 -9.51 9.13 -4.72
CA VAL A 25 -8.08 8.87 -4.97
C VAL A 25 -7.95 7.71 -5.95
N VAL A 26 -8.69 6.62 -5.74
CA VAL A 26 -8.69 5.44 -6.63
C VAL A 26 -9.07 5.83 -8.05
N VAL A 27 -10.18 6.56 -8.22
CA VAL A 27 -10.64 7.00 -9.55
C VAL A 27 -9.62 7.93 -10.22
N ARG A 28 -8.97 8.82 -9.47
CA ARG A 28 -7.91 9.70 -10.01
C ARG A 28 -6.69 8.92 -10.46
N VAL A 29 -6.26 7.90 -9.69
CA VAL A 29 -5.13 7.04 -10.06
C VAL A 29 -5.46 6.26 -11.34
N ILE A 30 -6.63 5.64 -11.42
CA ILE A 30 -7.08 4.90 -12.61
C ILE A 30 -7.12 5.83 -13.83
N ARG A 31 -7.74 7.02 -13.67
CA ARG A 31 -7.81 8.02 -14.74
C ARG A 31 -6.43 8.45 -15.20
N SER A 32 -5.52 8.73 -14.28
CA SER A 32 -4.14 9.10 -14.58
C SER A 32 -3.44 8.02 -15.40
N VAL A 33 -3.61 6.74 -15.04
CA VAL A 33 -3.03 5.64 -15.83
C VAL A 33 -3.60 5.65 -17.25
N ILE A 34 -4.93 5.71 -17.41
CA ILE A 34 -5.61 5.71 -18.71
C ILE A 34 -5.17 6.89 -19.59
N GLU A 35 -5.15 8.10 -19.03
CA GLU A 35 -4.77 9.33 -19.74
C GLU A 35 -3.28 9.32 -20.15
N ASN A 36 -2.41 8.71 -19.34
CA ASN A 36 -0.98 8.58 -19.62
C ASN A 36 -0.60 7.30 -20.41
N THR A 37 -1.57 6.46 -20.79
CA THR A 37 -1.28 5.22 -21.56
C THR A 37 -0.96 5.52 -23.04
N GLY A 38 -1.15 6.76 -23.50
CA GLY A 38 -0.94 7.14 -24.90
C GLY A 38 0.49 7.06 -25.43
N ASP A 39 1.51 6.92 -24.56
CA ASP A 39 2.92 7.08 -24.95
C ASP A 39 3.89 6.09 -24.29
N GLN A 40 3.39 5.02 -23.66
CA GLN A 40 4.25 4.06 -22.95
C GLN A 40 4.38 2.75 -23.72
N ASP A 41 5.63 2.45 -24.10
CA ASP A 41 6.08 1.14 -24.54
C ASP A 41 5.47 0.06 -23.64
N LYS A 42 4.93 -1.02 -24.23
CA LYS A 42 4.28 -2.13 -23.48
C LYS A 42 5.24 -2.90 -22.58
N THR A 43 6.52 -2.57 -22.63
CA THR A 43 7.56 -3.10 -21.76
C THR A 43 7.37 -2.52 -20.35
N PRO A 44 7.20 -3.35 -19.30
CA PRO A 44 7.19 -2.87 -17.93
C PRO A 44 8.40 -1.97 -17.71
N GLY A 45 8.19 -0.74 -17.23
CA GLY A 45 9.27 0.26 -17.14
C GLY A 45 10.53 -0.25 -16.44
N GLY A 46 10.38 -1.21 -15.52
CA GLY A 46 11.48 -1.89 -14.84
C GLY A 46 12.48 -2.61 -15.75
N ASP A 47 12.07 -3.17 -16.89
CA ASP A 47 12.99 -3.89 -17.78
C ASP A 47 13.91 -2.92 -18.52
N ARG A 48 13.40 -1.77 -18.99
CA ARG A 48 14.23 -0.73 -19.64
C ARG A 48 15.30 -0.17 -18.70
N TRP A 49 14.97 0.03 -17.43
CA TRP A 49 15.96 0.46 -16.42
C TRP A 49 16.97 -0.65 -16.10
N THR A 50 16.52 -1.90 -16.10
CA THR A 50 17.37 -3.07 -15.85
C THR A 50 18.44 -3.21 -16.95
N ASP A 51 18.06 -3.08 -18.22
CA ASP A 51 18.99 -3.18 -19.35
C ASP A 51 20.11 -2.13 -19.26
N GLY A 52 19.76 -0.88 -18.96
CA GLY A 52 20.74 0.19 -18.78
C GLY A 52 21.67 0.00 -17.57
N ILE A 53 21.23 -0.72 -16.54
CA ILE A 53 22.10 -1.13 -15.42
C ILE A 53 23.01 -2.27 -15.86
N ARG A 54 22.47 -3.28 -16.57
CA ARG A 54 23.20 -4.45 -17.06
C ARG A 54 24.35 -4.06 -17.99
N GLU A 55 24.17 -3.05 -18.83
CA GLU A 55 25.21 -2.54 -19.74
C GLU A 55 26.45 -2.02 -18.99
N LYS A 56 26.27 -1.48 -17.78
CA LYS A 56 27.35 -0.97 -16.92
C LYS A 56 28.09 -2.08 -16.17
N VAL A 57 27.59 -3.32 -16.20
CA VAL A 57 28.22 -4.47 -15.54
C VAL A 57 29.37 -4.99 -16.43
N PRO A 58 30.58 -5.18 -15.86
CA PRO A 58 31.70 -5.79 -16.57
C PRO A 58 31.28 -7.11 -17.24
N PRO A 59 31.70 -7.40 -18.48
CA PRO A 59 31.25 -8.59 -19.22
C PRO A 59 31.37 -9.90 -18.44
N GLN A 60 32.43 -10.03 -17.64
CA GLN A 60 32.72 -11.22 -16.83
C GLN A 60 31.70 -11.45 -15.70
N LEU A 61 30.96 -10.42 -15.28
CA LEU A 61 30.00 -10.46 -14.18
C LEU A 61 28.54 -10.44 -14.65
N ARG A 62 28.28 -10.31 -15.96
CA ARG A 62 26.91 -10.17 -16.49
C ARG A 62 26.03 -11.38 -16.19
N GLN A 63 26.59 -12.59 -16.29
CA GLN A 63 25.85 -13.81 -15.96
C GLN A 63 25.44 -13.82 -14.48
N GLN A 64 26.37 -13.49 -13.57
CA GLN A 64 26.08 -13.42 -12.14
C GLN A 64 25.04 -12.34 -11.83
N PHE A 65 25.09 -11.20 -12.51
CA PHE A 65 24.07 -10.16 -12.41
C PHE A 65 22.69 -10.69 -12.81
N ASP A 66 22.58 -11.37 -13.96
CA ASP A 66 21.32 -11.91 -14.46
C ASP A 66 20.73 -12.95 -13.47
N GLU A 67 21.59 -13.82 -12.91
CA GLU A 67 21.19 -14.81 -11.90
C GLU A 67 20.64 -14.15 -10.63
N LEU A 68 21.36 -13.17 -10.07
CA LEU A 68 20.92 -12.44 -8.87
C LEU A 68 19.65 -11.62 -9.12
N LEU A 69 19.49 -11.06 -10.32
CA LEU A 69 18.28 -10.32 -10.68
C LEU A 69 17.06 -11.25 -10.72
N VAL A 70 17.20 -12.45 -11.29
CA VAL A 70 16.13 -13.45 -11.32
C VAL A 70 15.74 -13.84 -9.89
N GLU A 71 16.72 -14.14 -9.04
CA GLU A 71 16.48 -14.46 -7.64
C GLU A 71 15.77 -13.29 -6.93
N ALA A 72 16.31 -12.08 -7.03
CA ALA A 72 15.72 -10.88 -6.42
C ALA A 72 14.26 -10.69 -6.86
N ARG A 73 13.95 -10.80 -8.16
CA ARG A 73 12.58 -10.67 -8.68
C ARG A 73 11.64 -11.75 -8.13
N SER A 74 12.16 -12.94 -7.85
CA SER A 74 11.37 -14.03 -7.26
C SER A 74 11.06 -13.82 -5.78
N VAL A 75 12.02 -13.31 -5.00
CA VAL A 75 11.87 -13.17 -3.54
C VAL A 75 11.33 -11.81 -3.11
N PHE A 76 11.50 -10.76 -3.91
CA PHE A 76 11.10 -9.39 -3.56
C PHE A 76 9.61 -9.29 -3.22
N ARG A 77 8.75 -10.09 -3.86
CA ARG A 77 7.30 -10.12 -3.59
C ARG A 77 6.97 -10.57 -2.18
N ILE A 78 7.79 -11.43 -1.57
CA ILE A 78 7.60 -11.88 -0.18
C ILE A 78 7.78 -10.70 0.78
N ARG A 79 8.72 -9.79 0.50
CA ARG A 79 8.91 -8.56 1.28
C ARG A 79 7.68 -7.66 1.20
N GLU A 80 7.14 -7.48 0.00
CA GLU A 80 5.95 -6.64 -0.24
C GLU A 80 4.68 -7.22 0.41
N GLU A 81 4.57 -8.56 0.46
CA GLU A 81 3.44 -9.23 1.10
C GLU A 81 3.31 -8.81 2.57
N ARG A 82 4.42 -8.74 3.32
CA ARG A 82 4.39 -8.29 4.72
C ARG A 82 3.79 -6.88 4.84
N GLY A 83 4.27 -5.93 4.04
CA GLY A 83 3.78 -4.56 4.10
C GLY A 83 2.29 -4.45 3.74
N ALA A 84 1.86 -5.18 2.70
CA ALA A 84 0.50 -5.12 2.21
C ALA A 84 -0.51 -5.90 3.07
N MET A 85 -0.15 -7.10 3.53
CA MET A 85 -1.06 -8.04 4.21
C MET A 85 -0.92 -8.00 5.73
N ALA A 86 0.28 -7.78 6.26
CA ALA A 86 0.46 -7.68 7.70
C ALA A 86 0.23 -6.25 8.17
N ASP A 87 1.00 -5.30 7.67
CA ASP A 87 1.02 -3.95 8.25
C ASP A 87 -0.23 -3.14 7.82
N ALA A 88 -0.38 -2.85 6.53
CA ALA A 88 -1.45 -1.97 6.03
C ALA A 88 -2.87 -2.51 6.29
N LEU A 89 -3.07 -3.82 6.15
CA LEU A 89 -4.36 -4.46 6.39
C LEU A 89 -4.69 -4.51 7.89
N SER A 90 -3.74 -4.85 8.76
CA SER A 90 -4.01 -4.92 10.21
C SER A 90 -4.31 -3.54 10.78
N THR A 91 -3.63 -2.50 10.30
CA THR A 91 -3.90 -1.11 10.69
C THR A 91 -5.33 -0.71 10.31
N GLY A 92 -5.76 -0.98 9.08
CA GLY A 92 -7.13 -0.64 8.66
C GLY A 92 -8.21 -1.47 9.38
N LEU A 93 -7.97 -2.77 9.62
CA LEU A 93 -8.89 -3.59 10.44
C LEU A 93 -9.00 -3.06 11.88
N THR A 94 -7.88 -2.59 12.44
CA THR A 94 -7.85 -1.96 13.77
C THR A 94 -8.68 -0.69 13.79
N TRP A 95 -8.57 0.16 12.77
CA TRP A 95 -9.39 1.35 12.62
C TRP A 95 -10.89 1.03 12.58
N TRP A 96 -11.30 0.02 11.80
CA TRP A 96 -12.70 -0.42 11.77
C TRP A 96 -13.19 -0.92 13.12
N ALA A 97 -12.37 -1.66 13.87
CA ALA A 97 -12.71 -2.10 15.22
C ALA A 97 -12.90 -0.91 16.17
N ILE A 98 -12.04 0.11 16.06
CA ILE A 98 -12.16 1.37 16.83
C ILE A 98 -13.46 2.11 16.49
N LEU A 99 -13.77 2.27 15.20
CA LEU A 99 -15.00 2.93 14.74
C LEU A 99 -16.25 2.21 15.25
N GLU A 100 -16.28 0.88 15.16
CA GLU A 100 -17.40 0.09 15.65
C GLU A 100 -17.53 0.16 17.18
N ALA A 101 -16.41 0.16 17.91
CA ALA A 101 -16.40 0.38 19.35
C ALA A 101 -16.96 1.77 19.71
N GLY A 102 -16.54 2.82 18.97
CA GLY A 102 -17.05 4.19 19.10
C GLY A 102 -18.57 4.26 18.89
N ARG A 103 -19.06 3.65 17.80
CA ARG A 103 -20.50 3.57 17.50
C ARG A 103 -21.30 2.87 18.60
N ARG A 104 -20.76 1.79 19.17
CA ARG A 104 -21.38 1.08 20.31
C ARG A 104 -21.41 1.92 21.58
N LEU A 105 -20.33 2.65 21.88
CA LEU A 105 -20.25 3.55 23.03
C LEU A 105 -21.18 4.75 22.87
N GLU A 106 -21.34 5.27 21.67
CA GLU A 106 -22.26 6.38 21.36
C GLU A 106 -23.70 5.97 21.60
N LYS A 107 -24.08 4.77 21.13
CA LYS A 107 -25.41 4.18 21.40
C LYS A 107 -25.69 4.04 22.91
N GLN A 108 -24.64 3.86 23.72
CA GLN A 108 -24.73 3.82 25.18
C GLN A 108 -24.62 5.21 25.84
N ARG A 109 -24.51 6.30 25.05
CA ARG A 109 -24.23 7.68 25.49
C ARG A 109 -22.97 7.83 26.35
N LYS A 110 -21.95 6.97 26.14
CA LYS A 110 -20.69 6.98 26.90
C LYS A 110 -19.58 7.81 26.25
N VAL A 111 -19.73 8.22 24.99
CA VAL A 111 -18.68 8.93 24.22
C VAL A 111 -18.37 10.33 24.77
N LEU A 112 -19.37 11.08 25.25
CA LEU A 112 -19.17 12.42 25.81
C LEU A 112 -18.55 12.43 27.23
N LYS A 113 -18.58 11.31 27.96
CA LYS A 113 -18.03 11.23 29.33
C LYS A 113 -16.50 11.07 29.36
N ILE A 114 -15.91 10.54 28.29
CA ILE A 114 -14.47 10.26 28.25
C ILE A 114 -13.67 11.51 27.83
N ILE A 115 -14.22 12.36 26.96
CA ILE A 115 -13.53 13.58 26.49
C ILE A 115 -13.65 14.74 27.51
N ARG A 116 -14.72 14.80 28.31
CA ARG A 116 -14.93 15.83 29.35
C ARG A 116 -14.44 15.43 30.75
N GLY A 117 -13.72 14.31 30.89
CA GLY A 117 -13.31 13.75 32.17
C GLY A 117 -12.05 14.37 32.82
N ASN A 118 -11.46 15.41 32.22
CA ASN A 118 -10.18 15.98 32.68
C ASN A 118 -10.20 17.49 32.97
N GLU A 119 -11.37 18.12 33.04
CA GLU A 119 -11.49 19.46 33.61
C GLU A 119 -11.91 19.31 35.09
N LYS A 120 -10.92 19.23 35.97
CA LYS A 120 -11.06 19.56 37.39
C LYS A 120 -10.46 20.94 37.63
#